data_AF-A0A6D2IPW1-F1
#
_entry.id   AF-A0A6D2IPW1-F1
#
_cell.length_a   1.000
_cell.length_b   1.000
_cell.length_c   1.000
_cell.angle_alpha   90.00
_cell.angle_beta   90.00
_cell.angle_gamma   90.00
#
_symmetry.space_group_name_H-M   'P 1'
#
loop_
_entity.id
_entity.type
_entity.pdbx_description
1 polymer ?
#
loop_
_entity_poly.entity_id
_entity_poly.type
_entity_poly.pdbx_seq_one_letter_code
_entity_poly.pdbx_strand_id
1 'polypeptide(L)'
;MWLKEGDLNIKFFHASTKQRRAINRIVGLHNESNVWVAGEKENEKVAVNYFEDLFTSILPMDFTEVLGNVSEHITITENETLTRSATETEVREALFMMHPEKAPWPDGMTALFFNVHGT
;
A
#
# COMPACT_ATOMS: atom_id res chain seq x y z
N MET A 1 -6.11 36.08 1.07
CA MET A 1 -7.59 36.06 0.91
C MET A 1 -8.26 35.07 1.86
N TRP A 2 -7.74 33.85 2.02
CA TRP A 2 -8.10 32.95 3.13
C TRP A 2 -8.02 33.62 4.52
N LEU A 3 -6.99 34.44 4.73
CA LEU A 3 -6.79 35.19 5.98
C LEU A 3 -7.92 36.18 6.34
N LYS A 4 -8.81 36.55 5.41
CA LYS A 4 -9.89 37.54 5.64
C LYS A 4 -11.29 36.93 5.68
N GLU A 5 -11.52 35.82 4.98
CA GLU A 5 -12.86 35.25 4.75
C GLU A 5 -13.09 33.92 5.51
N GLY A 6 -12.03 33.35 6.11
CA GLY A 6 -12.15 32.17 6.97
C GLY A 6 -12.86 31.00 6.30
N ASP A 7 -13.81 30.39 7.03
CA ASP A 7 -14.66 29.24 6.63
C ASP A 7 -16.06 29.69 6.13
N LEU A 8 -16.22 30.97 5.77
CA LEU A 8 -17.49 31.49 5.27
C LEU A 8 -17.74 30.95 3.85
N ASN A 9 -18.89 30.33 3.64
CA ASN A 9 -19.31 29.79 2.35
C ASN A 9 -19.73 30.90 1.37
N ILE A 10 -18.78 31.77 1.01
CA ILE A 10 -19.01 32.91 0.13
C ILE A 10 -18.93 32.49 -1.34
N LYS A 11 -19.54 33.31 -2.21
CA LYS A 11 -19.60 33.09 -3.68
C LYS A 11 -18.25 32.76 -4.31
N PHE A 12 -17.16 33.28 -3.75
CA PHE A 12 -15.79 32.98 -4.17
C PHE A 12 -15.45 31.49 -4.05
N PHE A 13 -15.66 30.86 -2.89
CA PHE A 13 -15.34 29.44 -2.70
C PHE A 13 -16.22 28.54 -3.56
N HIS A 14 -17.51 28.87 -3.72
CA HIS A 14 -18.38 28.18 -4.68
C HIS A 14 -17.87 28.29 -6.12
N ALA A 15 -17.37 29.46 -6.54
CA ALA A 15 -16.77 29.65 -7.85
C ALA A 15 -15.47 28.85 -8.01
N SER A 16 -14.61 28.85 -6.98
CA SER A 16 -13.38 28.04 -6.95
C SER A 16 -13.66 26.54 -7.05
N THR A 17 -14.67 26.01 -6.33
CA THR A 17 -15.09 24.61 -6.44
C THR A 17 -15.65 24.30 -7.82
N LYS A 18 -16.46 25.18 -8.41
CA LYS A 18 -16.97 25.00 -9.79
C LYS A 18 -15.84 24.97 -10.81
N GLN A 19 -14.87 25.88 -10.69
CA GLN A 19 -13.68 25.90 -11.53
C GLN A 19 -12.87 24.60 -11.37
N ARG A 20 -12.63 24.14 -10.14
CA ARG A 20 -11.93 22.88 -9.88
C ARG A 20 -12.67 21.68 -10.48
N ARG A 21 -14.01 21.62 -10.34
CA ARG A 21 -14.84 20.57 -10.94
C ARG A 21 -14.76 20.58 -12.46
N ALA A 22 -14.73 21.76 -13.08
CA ALA A 22 -14.60 21.87 -14.54
C ALA A 22 -13.22 21.40 -15.02
N ILE A 23 -12.14 21.78 -14.32
CA ILE A 23 -10.77 21.37 -14.66
C ILE A 23 -10.56 19.87 -14.44
N ASN A 24 -11.07 19.32 -13.34
CA ASN A 24 -10.89 17.92 -12.98
C ASN A 24 -11.92 16.99 -13.65
N ARG A 25 -12.78 17.52 -14.53
CA ARG A 25 -13.77 16.71 -15.23
C ARG A 25 -13.05 15.84 -16.26
N ILE A 26 -13.12 14.53 -16.06
CA ILE A 26 -12.70 13.55 -17.07
C ILE A 26 -13.73 13.57 -18.19
N VAL A 27 -13.34 14.11 -19.35
CA VAL A 27 -14.20 14.19 -20.54
C VAL A 27 -14.28 12.86 -21.27
N GLY A 28 -13.18 12.12 -21.28
CA GLY A 28 -13.04 10.82 -21.93
C GLY A 28 -11.69 10.20 -21.59
N LEU A 29 -11.54 8.94 -21.91
CA LEU A 29 -10.32 8.16 -21.72
C LEU A 29 -10.01 7.37 -23.00
N HIS A 30 -8.75 7.03 -23.23
CA HIS A 30 -8.41 6.00 -24.21
C HIS A 30 -8.52 4.63 -23.55
N ASN A 31 -9.16 3.68 -24.24
CA ASN A 31 -9.18 2.29 -23.81
C ASN A 31 -7.90 1.54 -24.21
N GLU A 32 -7.80 0.26 -23.87
CA GLU A 32 -6.67 -0.63 -24.21
C GLU A 32 -6.39 -0.72 -25.72
N SER A 33 -7.41 -0.55 -26.57
CA SER A 33 -7.27 -0.50 -28.03
C SER A 33 -6.89 0.89 -28.56
N ASN A 34 -6.49 1.80 -27.67
CA ASN A 34 -6.18 3.20 -27.93
C ASN A 34 -7.35 4.01 -28.56
N VAL A 35 -8.59 3.54 -28.38
CA VAL A 35 -9.80 4.22 -28.87
C VAL A 35 -10.29 5.21 -27.82
N TRP A 36 -10.54 6.45 -28.23
CA TRP A 36 -11.14 7.47 -27.37
C TRP A 36 -12.60 7.11 -27.07
N VAL A 37 -12.90 6.91 -25.78
CA VAL A 37 -14.27 6.72 -25.29
C VAL A 37 -14.68 7.90 -24.41
N ALA A 38 -15.94 8.26 -24.47
CA ALA A 38 -16.50 9.34 -23.68
C ALA A 38 -17.90 8.93 -23.17
N GLY A 39 -18.13 9.15 -21.88
CA GLY A 39 -19.34 8.72 -21.19
C GLY A 39 -18.99 8.27 -19.77
N GLU A 40 -19.87 8.52 -18.81
CA GLU A 40 -19.59 8.25 -17.40
C GLU A 40 -19.34 6.75 -17.16
N LYS A 41 -20.19 5.89 -17.71
CA LYS A 41 -20.08 4.43 -17.56
C LYS A 41 -18.89 3.86 -18.32
N GLU A 42 -18.62 4.39 -19.51
CA GLU A 42 -17.50 3.97 -20.34
C GLU A 42 -16.17 4.35 -19.69
N ASN A 43 -16.06 5.58 -19.17
CA ASN A 43 -14.88 6.04 -18.44
C ASN A 43 -14.67 5.26 -17.13
N GLU A 44 -15.75 4.99 -16.39
CA GLU A 44 -15.72 4.16 -15.19
C GLU A 44 -15.17 2.76 -15.52
N LYS A 45 -15.71 2.12 -16.57
CA LYS A 45 -15.25 0.80 -17.00
C LYS A 45 -13.78 0.79 -17.41
N VAL A 46 -13.33 1.78 -18.18
CA VAL A 46 -11.91 1.89 -18.57
C VAL A 46 -11.02 2.07 -17.35
N ALA A 47 -11.42 2.90 -16.38
CA ALA A 47 -10.65 3.10 -15.16
C ALA A 47 -10.58 1.83 -14.30
N VAL A 48 -11.70 1.13 -14.13
CA VAL A 48 -11.76 -0.14 -13.37
C VAL A 48 -10.84 -1.17 -14.01
N ASN A 49 -11.03 -1.45 -15.31
CA ASN A 49 -10.20 -2.42 -16.04
C ASN A 49 -8.70 -2.07 -15.93
N TYR A 50 -8.35 -0.80 -16.14
CA TYR A 50 -6.96 -0.36 -16.05
C TYR A 50 -6.33 -0.66 -14.68
N PHE A 51 -7.04 -0.35 -13.59
CA PHE A 51 -6.51 -0.58 -12.25
C PHE A 51 -6.57 -2.07 -11.85
N GLU A 52 -7.58 -2.82 -12.30
CA GLU A 52 -7.60 -4.28 -12.15
C GLU A 52 -6.38 -4.91 -12.79
N ASP A 53 -6.06 -4.55 -14.04
CA ASP A 53 -4.89 -5.04 -14.74
C ASP A 53 -3.58 -4.57 -14.09
N LEU A 54 -3.50 -3.29 -13.71
CA LEU A 54 -2.31 -2.72 -13.06
C LEU A 54 -1.98 -3.40 -11.72
N PHE A 55 -3.00 -3.76 -10.95
CA PHE A 55 -2.84 -4.42 -9.65
C PHE A 55 -2.89 -5.95 -9.74
N THR A 56 -3.08 -6.51 -10.94
CA THR A 56 -2.96 -7.95 -11.16
C THR A 56 -1.51 -8.32 -11.40
N SER A 57 -0.98 -9.23 -10.57
CA SER A 57 0.38 -9.74 -10.75
C SER A 57 0.49 -10.50 -12.06
N ILE A 58 1.49 -10.14 -12.87
CA ILE A 58 1.84 -10.89 -14.09
C ILE A 58 2.57 -12.21 -13.78
N LEU A 59 2.78 -12.55 -12.50
CA LEU A 59 3.56 -13.70 -12.02
C LEU A 59 4.87 -13.87 -12.82
N PRO A 60 5.74 -12.85 -12.85
CA PRO A 60 6.96 -12.95 -13.62
C PRO A 60 7.84 -14.04 -13.03
N MET A 61 8.28 -14.99 -13.87
CA MET A 61 9.17 -16.10 -13.44
C MET A 61 10.65 -15.73 -13.51
N ASP A 62 11.02 -14.65 -14.20
CA ASP A 62 12.40 -14.22 -14.38
C ASP A 62 12.61 -12.81 -13.83
N PHE A 63 13.54 -12.68 -12.89
CA PHE A 63 13.96 -11.43 -12.25
C PHE A 63 15.42 -11.11 -12.52
N THR A 64 16.08 -11.85 -13.42
CA THR A 64 17.52 -11.79 -13.65
C THR A 64 17.98 -10.37 -14.02
N GLU A 65 17.22 -9.65 -14.84
CA GLU A 65 17.53 -8.26 -15.22
C GLU A 65 17.47 -7.30 -14.01
N VAL A 66 16.43 -7.42 -13.19
CA VAL A 66 16.24 -6.58 -11.99
C VAL A 66 17.31 -6.86 -10.95
N LEU A 67 17.63 -8.14 -10.74
CA LEU A 67 18.62 -8.59 -9.76
C LEU A 67 20.06 -8.43 -10.23
N GLY A 68 20.30 -8.21 -11.53
CA GLY A 68 21.66 -8.07 -12.08
C GLY A 68 22.47 -6.92 -11.49
N ASN A 69 21.81 -5.91 -10.89
CA ASN A 69 22.46 -4.79 -10.19
C ASN A 69 22.47 -4.94 -8.66
N VAL A 70 21.93 -6.05 -8.13
CA VAL A 70 21.89 -6.32 -6.69
C VAL A 70 23.11 -7.15 -6.34
N SER A 71 23.98 -6.62 -5.47
CA SER A 71 25.12 -7.39 -4.97
C SER A 71 24.63 -8.47 -4.01
N GLU A 72 25.10 -9.69 -4.21
CA GLU A 72 24.87 -10.80 -3.29
C GLU A 72 25.73 -10.61 -2.04
N HIS A 73 25.08 -10.52 -0.87
CA HIS A 73 25.74 -10.36 0.43
C HIS A 73 25.44 -11.49 1.41
N ILE A 74 24.46 -12.34 1.08
CA ILE A 74 24.02 -13.45 1.91
C ILE A 74 24.70 -14.70 1.36
N THR A 75 25.51 -15.35 2.20
CA THR A 75 26.11 -16.64 1.87
C THR A 75 25.05 -17.74 1.84
N ILE A 76 25.35 -18.85 1.15
CA ILE A 76 24.46 -20.02 1.09
C ILE A 76 24.05 -20.48 2.50
N THR A 77 25.00 -20.55 3.42
CA THR A 77 24.76 -20.95 4.82
C THR A 77 23.88 -19.97 5.60
N GLU A 78 24.03 -18.67 5.36
CA GLU A 78 23.15 -17.66 5.96
C GLU A 78 21.74 -17.78 5.38
N ASN A 79 21.61 -17.97 4.07
CA ASN A 79 20.32 -18.15 3.43
C ASN A 79 19.60 -19.41 3.93
N GLU A 80 20.31 -20.54 4.06
CA GLU A 80 19.76 -21.76 4.67
C GLU A 80 19.28 -21.50 6.11
N THR A 81 20.03 -20.71 6.87
CA THR A 81 19.65 -20.34 8.24
C THR A 81 18.42 -19.43 8.28
N LEU A 82 18.33 -18.46 7.38
CA LEU A 82 17.23 -17.49 7.30
C LEU A 82 15.93 -18.08 6.73
N THR A 83 16.04 -19.11 5.89
CA THR A 83 14.88 -19.74 5.22
C THR A 83 14.38 -21.00 5.93
N ARG A 84 15.09 -21.48 6.95
CA ARG A 84 14.64 -22.62 7.77
C ARG A 84 13.38 -22.28 8.55
N SER A 85 12.63 -23.31 8.95
CA SER A 85 11.50 -23.14 9.88
C SER A 85 11.98 -22.62 11.23
N ALA A 86 11.28 -21.62 11.77
CA ALA A 86 11.55 -21.08 13.09
C ALA A 86 11.38 -22.18 14.16
N THR A 87 12.28 -22.18 15.15
CA THR A 87 12.22 -23.09 16.29
C THR A 87 11.47 -22.47 17.46
N GLU A 88 10.89 -23.30 18.31
CA GLU A 88 10.23 -22.87 19.54
C GLU A 88 11.17 -22.03 20.43
N THR A 89 12.44 -22.41 20.51
CA THR A 89 13.47 -21.67 21.26
C THR A 89 13.66 -20.26 20.72
N GLU A 90 13.77 -20.09 19.39
CA GLU A 90 13.90 -18.76 18.77
C GLU A 90 12.67 -17.89 19.01
N VAL A 91 11.47 -18.48 18.89
CA VAL A 91 10.21 -17.78 19.16
C VAL A 91 10.17 -17.29 20.60
N ARG A 92 10.54 -18.16 21.55
CA ARG A 92 10.60 -17.82 22.97
C ARG A 92 11.63 -16.72 23.23
N GLU A 93 12.85 -16.84 22.72
CA GLU A 93 13.88 -15.82 22.90
C GLU A 93 13.45 -14.47 22.31
N ALA A 94 12.88 -14.47 21.10
CA ALA A 94 12.36 -13.26 20.48
C ALA A 94 11.24 -12.61 21.30
N LEU A 95 10.35 -13.42 21.89
CA LEU A 95 9.28 -12.96 22.77
C LEU A 95 9.84 -12.19 23.98
N PHE A 96 10.81 -12.77 24.68
CA PHE A 96 11.43 -12.16 25.86
C PHE A 96 12.37 -10.98 25.53
N MET A 97 12.82 -10.84 24.28
CA MET A 97 13.53 -9.65 23.81
C MET A 97 12.61 -8.44 23.54
N MET A 98 11.29 -8.64 23.46
CA MET A 98 10.35 -7.54 23.23
C MET A 98 10.14 -6.69 24.47
N HIS A 99 10.08 -5.37 24.29
CA HIS A 99 9.70 -4.45 25.38
C HIS A 99 8.26 -4.76 25.85
N PRO A 100 8.00 -4.92 27.16
CA PRO A 100 6.70 -5.37 27.68
C PRO A 100 5.51 -4.46 27.31
N GLU A 101 5.78 -3.17 27.11
CA GLU A 101 4.78 -2.13 26.80
C GLU A 101 4.60 -1.88 25.29
N LYS A 102 5.11 -2.77 24.42
CA LYS A 102 4.79 -2.68 23.00
C LYS A 102 3.28 -2.73 22.79
N ALA A 103 2.82 -1.97 21.80
CA ALA A 103 1.40 -1.88 21.45
C ALA A 103 0.79 -3.28 21.27
N PRO A 104 -0.42 -3.52 21.80
CA PRO A 104 -1.06 -4.82 21.70
C PRO A 104 -1.44 -5.15 20.26
N TRP A 105 -1.57 -6.45 19.98
CA TRP A 105 -2.16 -6.91 18.72
C TRP A 105 -3.68 -6.65 18.74
N PRO A 106 -4.42 -6.85 17.62
CA PRO A 106 -5.88 -6.83 17.60
C PRO A 106 -6.60 -7.64 18.71
N ASP A 107 -5.92 -8.58 19.37
CA ASP A 107 -6.42 -9.34 20.52
C ASP A 107 -6.42 -8.55 21.86
N GLY A 108 -5.80 -7.38 21.90
CA GLY A 108 -5.68 -6.54 23.09
C GLY A 108 -4.58 -6.99 24.07
N MET A 109 -3.79 -8.01 23.75
CA MET A 109 -2.72 -8.52 24.63
C MET A 109 -1.37 -7.87 24.30
N THR A 110 -0.66 -7.40 25.32
CA THR A 110 0.70 -6.87 25.18
C THR A 110 1.73 -7.98 25.31
N ALA A 111 2.98 -7.72 24.89
CA ALA A 111 4.09 -8.66 25.06
C ALA A 111 4.28 -9.11 26.52
N LEU A 112 3.94 -8.25 27.49
CA LEU A 112 3.96 -8.59 28.92
C LEU A 112 3.11 -9.82 29.25
N PHE A 113 1.92 -9.96 28.66
CA PHE A 113 1.04 -11.10 28.92
C PHE A 113 1.75 -12.42 28.59
N PHE A 114 2.38 -12.49 27.43
CA PHE A 114 3.09 -13.68 26.97
C PHE A 114 4.43 -13.90 27.69
N ASN A 115 5.11 -12.84 28.11
CA ASN A 115 6.32 -12.98 28.94
C ASN A 115 6.00 -13.56 30.33
N VAL A 116 4.82 -13.28 30.88
CA VAL A 116 4.43 -13.71 32.23
C VAL A 116 3.65 -15.04 32.20
N HIS A 117 2.86 -15.27 31.15
CA HIS A 117 1.90 -16.40 31.09
C HIS A 117 2.07 -17.30 29.87
N GLY A 118 2.93 -16.95 28.91
CA GLY A 118 3.27 -17.82 27.79
C GLY A 118 4.21 -18.93 28.25
N THR A 119 3.76 -20.17 28.11
CA THR A 119 4.60 -21.38 28.25
C THR A 119 5.38 -21.62 26.98
#